data_AF-A0A381VYQ1-F1
#
_entry.id   AF-A0A381VYQ1-F1
#
_cell.length_a   1.000
_cell.length_b   1.000
_cell.length_c   1.000
_cell.angle_alpha   90.00
_cell.angle_beta   90.00
_cell.angle_gamma   90.00
#
_symmetry.space_group_name_H-M   'P 1'
#
loop_
_entity.id
_entity.type
_entity.pdbx_description
1 polymer ?
#
loop_
_entity_poly.entity_id
_entity_poly.type
_entity_poly.pdbx_seq_one_letter_code
_entity_poly.pdbx_strand_id
1 'polypeptide(L)'
;MLSITIYKIIPRIFFKTGIGCLLFFGAILFLSCENFTWQQKITVGFIYNDINGELEDEKKAAIEFVKQNNNLRLKTFTFGQLGKTKEILNGIDVLWFHRVDTAHAPNIITEPQVLSSLKDF
;
A
#
# COMPACT_ATOMS: atom_id res chain seq x y z
N MET A 1 40.92 -56.57 -8.92
CA MET A 1 41.26 -55.14 -8.69
C MET A 1 40.25 -54.14 -9.25
N LEU A 2 39.45 -54.43 -10.30
CA LEU A 2 38.46 -53.48 -10.85
C LEU A 2 37.31 -53.10 -9.88
N SER A 3 36.86 -54.04 -9.04
CA SER A 3 35.70 -53.83 -8.14
C SER A 3 35.94 -52.73 -7.09
N ILE A 4 37.17 -52.62 -6.57
CA ILE A 4 37.55 -51.65 -5.53
C ILE A 4 37.56 -50.22 -6.09
N THR A 5 37.93 -50.07 -7.36
CA THR A 5 38.02 -48.77 -8.03
C THR A 5 36.63 -48.19 -8.30
N ILE A 6 35.68 -49.02 -8.72
CA ILE A 6 34.28 -48.63 -8.97
C ILE A 6 33.59 -48.20 -7.68
N TYR A 7 33.80 -48.94 -6.59
CA TYR A 7 33.19 -48.65 -5.28
C TYR A 7 33.70 -47.34 -4.63
N LYS A 8 34.89 -46.85 -5.01
CA LYS A 8 35.44 -45.56 -4.55
C LYS A 8 35.04 -44.38 -5.43
N ILE A 9 34.82 -44.60 -6.73
CA ILE A 9 34.52 -43.54 -7.70
C ILE A 9 33.04 -43.15 -7.63
N ILE A 10 32.14 -44.14 -7.54
CA ILE A 10 30.69 -43.94 -7.48
C ILE A 10 30.27 -43.00 -6.33
N PRO A 11 30.62 -43.25 -5.05
CA PRO A 11 30.21 -42.36 -3.97
C PRO A 11 30.81 -40.95 -4.09
N ARG A 12 32.00 -40.81 -4.69
CA ARG A 12 32.65 -39.51 -4.92
C ARG A 12 31.92 -38.67 -5.97
N ILE A 13 31.36 -39.31 -7.00
CA ILE A 13 30.53 -38.65 -8.02
C ILE A 13 29.21 -38.24 -7.39
N PHE A 14 28.53 -39.15 -6.68
CA PHE A 14 27.27 -38.83 -5.97
C PHE A 14 27.43 -37.68 -4.96
N PHE A 15 28.57 -37.62 -4.25
CA PHE A 15 28.86 -36.51 -3.33
C PHE A 15 29.05 -35.17 -4.04
N LYS A 16 29.78 -35.15 -5.17
CA LYS A 16 29.98 -33.94 -5.97
C LYS A 16 28.67 -33.45 -6.60
N THR A 17 27.86 -34.37 -7.14
CA THR A 17 26.56 -34.03 -7.73
C THR A 17 25.59 -33.55 -6.65
N GLY A 18 25.60 -34.15 -5.45
CA GLY A 18 24.79 -33.73 -4.31
C GLY A 18 25.13 -32.31 -3.83
N ILE A 19 26.42 -31.99 -3.71
CA ILE A 19 26.87 -30.62 -3.37
C ILE A 19 26.46 -29.63 -4.46
N GLY A 20 26.59 -29.99 -5.73
CA GLY A 20 26.14 -29.16 -6.85
C GLY A 20 24.64 -28.84 -6.80
N CYS A 21 23.81 -29.85 -6.53
CA CYS A 21 22.37 -29.65 -6.34
C CYS A 21 22.06 -28.76 -5.14
N LEU A 22 22.74 -28.95 -4.00
CA LEU A 22 22.57 -28.13 -2.80
C LEU A 22 22.88 -26.65 -3.07
N LEU A 23 23.97 -26.38 -3.78
CA LEU A 23 24.34 -25.00 -4.17
C LEU A 23 23.33 -24.41 -5.16
N PHE A 24 22.82 -25.20 -6.10
CA PHE A 24 21.82 -24.75 -7.06
C PHE A 24 20.47 -24.41 -6.39
N PHE A 25 19.99 -25.28 -5.49
CA PHE A 25 18.80 -24.98 -4.68
C PHE A 25 19.00 -23.79 -3.76
N GLY A 26 20.18 -23.67 -3.15
CA GLY A 26 20.55 -22.50 -2.35
C GLY A 26 20.49 -21.19 -3.15
N ALA A 27 20.99 -21.20 -4.39
CA ALA A 27 20.93 -20.04 -5.28
C ALA A 27 19.49 -19.67 -5.69
N ILE A 28 18.64 -20.67 -5.98
CA ILE A 28 17.22 -20.43 -6.29
C ILE A 28 16.47 -19.82 -5.09
N LEU A 29 16.72 -20.35 -3.89
CA LEU A 29 16.11 -19.84 -2.66
C LEU A 29 16.60 -18.44 -2.33
N PHE A 30 17.88 -18.15 -2.54
CA PHE A 30 18.46 -16.82 -2.35
C PHE A 30 17.81 -15.79 -3.29
N LEU A 31 17.71 -16.10 -4.59
CA LEU A 31 17.03 -15.25 -5.57
C LEU A 31 15.53 -15.09 -5.27
N SER A 32 14.86 -16.12 -4.77
CA SER A 32 13.45 -16.03 -4.39
C SER A 32 13.22 -15.18 -3.15
N CYS A 33 14.19 -15.16 -2.22
CA CYS A 33 14.13 -14.35 -1.01
C CYS A 33 14.38 -12.87 -1.30
N GLU A 34 15.35 -12.55 -2.18
CA GLU A 34 15.69 -11.18 -2.55
C GLU A 34 14.57 -10.48 -3.34
N ASN A 35 13.81 -11.24 -4.13
CA ASN A 35 12.71 -10.72 -4.95
C ASN A 35 11.36 -10.60 -4.23
N PHE A 36 11.25 -11.05 -2.97
CA PHE A 36 10.00 -10.93 -2.22
C PHE A 36 10.02 -9.64 -1.41
N THR A 37 9.94 -8.50 -2.09
CA THR A 37 9.57 -7.24 -1.43
C THR A 37 8.11 -7.37 -1.01
N TRP A 38 7.85 -7.71 0.25
CA TRP A 38 6.56 -7.49 0.89
C TRP A 38 6.31 -5.97 0.87
N GLN A 39 5.89 -5.42 -0.27
CA GLN A 39 5.44 -4.04 -0.37
C GLN A 39 4.10 -3.96 0.35
N GLN A 40 4.17 -3.62 1.64
CA GLN A 40 3.01 -3.36 2.46
C GLN A 40 2.24 -2.20 1.83
N LYS A 41 1.05 -2.49 1.32
CA LYS A 41 0.22 -1.48 0.67
C LYS A 41 -0.38 -0.56 1.74
N ILE A 42 -0.09 0.72 1.66
CA ILE A 42 -0.60 1.74 2.58
C ILE A 42 -2.05 2.07 2.18
N THR A 43 -2.98 1.93 3.11
CA THR A 43 -4.38 2.27 2.91
C THR A 43 -4.63 3.73 3.30
N VAL A 44 -4.96 4.54 2.29
CA VAL A 44 -5.32 5.95 2.41
C VAL A 44 -6.83 6.08 2.54
N GLY A 45 -7.28 6.60 3.67
CA GLY A 45 -8.65 7.02 3.93
C GLY A 45 -8.88 8.44 3.46
N PHE A 46 -9.50 8.60 2.30
CA PHE A 46 -9.83 9.90 1.73
C PHE A 46 -11.21 10.37 2.21
N ILE A 47 -11.20 11.45 2.98
CA ILE A 47 -12.39 12.06 3.57
C ILE A 47 -12.75 13.28 2.74
N TYR A 48 -13.97 13.28 2.19
CA TYR A 48 -14.50 14.39 1.39
C TYR A 48 -15.84 14.85 1.92
N ASN A 49 -16.20 16.09 1.57
CA ASN A 49 -17.51 16.63 1.88
C ASN A 49 -18.42 16.54 0.65
N ASP A 50 -19.63 16.02 0.82
CA ASP A 50 -20.60 15.85 -0.27
C ASP A 50 -21.45 17.11 -0.40
N ILE A 51 -20.81 18.22 -0.77
CA ILE A 51 -21.49 19.50 -0.97
C ILE A 51 -21.57 19.78 -2.47
N ASN A 52 -22.77 19.58 -3.03
CA ASN A 52 -23.26 20.15 -4.30
C ASN A 52 -22.38 20.02 -5.56
N GLY A 53 -21.61 18.94 -5.74
CA GLY A 53 -21.03 18.57 -7.04
C GLY A 53 -19.91 19.45 -7.60
N GLU A 54 -19.64 20.62 -7.01
CA GLU A 54 -18.56 21.55 -7.42
C GLU A 54 -17.14 20.96 -7.28
N LEU A 55 -17.00 19.84 -6.55
CA LEU A 55 -15.71 19.24 -6.19
C LEU A 55 -15.44 17.90 -6.90
N GLU A 56 -16.22 17.57 -7.93
CA GLU A 56 -16.06 16.34 -8.72
C GLU A 56 -14.64 16.22 -9.31
N ASP A 57 -14.09 17.30 -9.85
CA ASP A 57 -12.79 17.29 -10.52
C ASP A 57 -11.61 17.14 -9.55
N GLU A 58 -11.61 17.89 -8.44
CA GLU A 58 -10.57 17.77 -7.41
C GLU A 58 -10.60 16.38 -6.75
N LYS A 59 -11.80 15.89 -6.42
CA LYS A 59 -12.00 14.52 -5.92
C LYS A 59 -11.45 13.50 -6.90
N LYS A 60 -11.77 13.64 -8.19
CA LYS A 60 -11.32 12.73 -9.25
C LYS A 60 -9.79 12.74 -9.37
N ALA A 61 -9.17 13.92 -9.36
CA ALA A 61 -7.71 14.05 -9.40
C ALA A 61 -7.03 13.38 -8.20
N ALA A 62 -7.54 13.56 -6.98
CA ALA A 62 -7.01 12.90 -5.78
C ALA A 62 -7.16 11.37 -5.85
N ILE A 63 -8.30 10.87 -6.32
CA ILE A 63 -8.55 9.44 -6.52
C ILE A 63 -7.58 8.86 -7.57
N GLU A 64 -7.40 9.56 -8.69
CA GLU A 64 -6.49 9.15 -9.75
C GLU A 64 -5.04 9.12 -9.29
N PHE A 65 -4.60 10.13 -8.52
CA PHE A 65 -3.27 10.15 -7.91
C PHE A 65 -3.00 8.91 -7.05
N VAL A 66 -3.94 8.54 -6.17
CA VAL A 66 -3.76 7.35 -5.32
C VAL A 66 -3.78 6.07 -6.15
N LYS A 67 -4.65 5.98 -7.17
CA LYS A 67 -4.74 4.80 -8.06
C LYS A 67 -3.49 4.57 -8.91
N GLN A 68 -2.80 5.64 -9.33
CA GLN A 68 -1.55 5.53 -10.09
C GLN A 68 -0.40 4.94 -9.25
N ASN A 69 -0.52 4.97 -7.92
CA ASN A 69 0.47 4.44 -7.00
C ASN A 69 0.13 3.01 -6.59
N ASN A 70 0.85 2.03 -7.15
CA ASN A 70 0.65 0.58 -6.89
C ASN A 70 0.80 0.17 -5.42
N ASN A 71 1.50 0.99 -4.63
CA ASN A 71 1.76 0.81 -3.20
C ASN A 71 0.66 1.39 -2.32
N LEU A 72 -0.32 2.09 -2.88
CA LEU A 72 -1.42 2.67 -2.14
C LEU A 72 -2.72 1.91 -2.40
N ARG A 73 -3.56 1.87 -1.38
CA ARG A 73 -4.97 1.46 -1.46
C ARG A 73 -5.82 2.64 -1.06
N LEU A 74 -6.94 2.84 -1.74
CA LEU A 74 -7.84 3.95 -1.46
C LEU A 74 -9.12 3.44 -0.80
N LYS A 75 -9.52 4.07 0.31
CA LYS A 75 -10.85 3.97 0.91
C LYS A 75 -11.43 5.37 0.97
N THR A 76 -12.64 5.57 0.45
CA THR A 76 -13.28 6.89 0.44
C THR A 76 -14.52 6.89 1.33
N PHE A 77 -14.75 7.98 2.06
CA PHE A 77 -15.94 8.15 2.89
C PHE A 77 -16.17 9.62 3.22
N THR A 78 -17.39 9.96 3.63
CA THR A 78 -17.74 11.33 4.01
C THR A 78 -17.65 11.55 5.52
N PHE A 79 -17.57 12.80 5.96
CA PHE A 79 -17.66 13.16 7.39
C PHE A 79 -18.96 12.65 8.04
N GLY A 80 -20.08 12.71 7.30
CA GLY A 80 -21.36 12.17 7.77
C GLY A 80 -21.35 10.63 7.95
N GLN A 81 -20.55 9.90 7.18
CA GLN A 81 -20.36 8.45 7.38
C GLN A 81 -19.43 8.17 8.57
N LEU A 82 -18.37 8.97 8.73
CA LEU A 82 -17.46 8.88 9.87
C LEU A 82 -18.17 9.14 11.20
N GLY A 83 -19.08 10.10 11.25
CA GLY A 83 -19.89 10.40 12.44
C GLY A 83 -20.81 9.26 12.88
N LYS A 84 -21.18 8.34 11.97
CA LYS A 84 -22.10 7.22 12.25
C LYS A 84 -21.40 6.00 12.84
N THR A 85 -20.19 5.68 12.37
CA THR A 85 -19.42 4.53 12.88
C THR A 85 -17.92 4.78 12.78
N LYS A 86 -17.21 4.44 13.86
CA LYS A 86 -15.74 4.49 13.94
C LYS A 86 -15.09 3.32 13.22
N GLU A 87 -15.83 2.25 12.95
CA GLU A 87 -15.33 1.04 12.27
C GLU A 87 -14.88 1.33 10.84
N ILE A 88 -15.33 2.44 10.26
CA ILE A 88 -14.89 2.89 8.94
C ILE A 88 -13.39 3.19 8.92
N LEU A 89 -12.79 3.52 10.08
CA LEU A 89 -11.35 3.76 10.23
C LEU A 89 -10.52 2.47 10.33
N ASN A 90 -11.16 1.31 10.50
CA ASN A 90 -10.44 0.05 10.63
C ASN A 90 -9.65 -0.26 9.35
N GLY A 91 -8.37 -0.58 9.53
CA GLY A 91 -7.45 -0.93 8.43
C GLY A 91 -7.04 0.27 7.57
N ILE A 92 -7.21 1.50 8.06
CA ILE A 92 -6.68 2.71 7.42
C ILE A 92 -5.34 3.07 8.08
N ASP A 93 -4.33 3.31 7.27
CA ASP A 93 -2.98 3.69 7.73
C ASP A 93 -2.81 5.22 7.77
N VAL A 94 -3.42 5.94 6.82
CA VAL A 94 -3.32 7.41 6.69
C VAL A 94 -4.69 8.01 6.37
N LEU A 95 -5.03 9.11 7.03
CA LEU A 95 -6.22 9.91 6.72
C LEU A 95 -5.85 11.14 5.90
N TRP A 96 -6.55 11.35 4.78
CA TRP A 96 -6.44 12.53 3.95
C TRP A 96 -7.77 13.26 3.94
N PHE A 97 -7.77 14.45 4.54
CA PHE A 97 -8.90 15.37 4.52
C PHE A 97 -8.80 16.26 3.28
N HIS A 98 -9.75 16.14 2.35
CA HIS A 98 -9.82 17.02 1.17
C HIS A 98 -10.17 18.46 1.56
N ARG A 99 -11.06 18.63 2.55
CA ARG A 99 -11.41 19.90 3.20
C ARG A 99 -11.72 19.66 4.68
N VAL A 100 -11.74 20.74 5.45
CA VAL A 100 -12.20 20.74 6.84
C VAL A 100 -13.68 20.31 6.88
N ASP A 101 -14.11 19.62 7.95
CA ASP A 101 -15.50 19.22 8.14
C ASP A 101 -16.43 20.44 8.15
N THR A 102 -17.21 20.59 7.09
CA THR A 102 -18.29 21.57 7.01
C THR A 102 -19.66 20.90 6.90
N ALA A 103 -19.73 19.57 7.04
CA ALA A 103 -20.96 18.80 6.84
C ALA A 103 -22.06 19.20 7.84
N HIS A 104 -21.68 19.73 9.00
CA HIS A 104 -22.60 20.21 10.05
C HIS A 104 -22.37 21.68 10.39
N ALA A 105 -21.58 22.41 9.59
CA ALA A 105 -21.36 23.81 9.85
C ALA A 105 -22.60 24.61 9.39
N PRO A 106 -23.33 25.27 10.31
CA PRO A 106 -24.47 26.09 9.94
C PRO A 106 -23.95 27.30 9.17
N ASN A 107 -24.22 27.37 7.86
CA ASN A 107 -23.96 28.54 7.01
C ASN A 107 -22.64 29.28 7.33
N ILE A 108 -21.49 28.71 6.93
CA ILE A 108 -20.23 29.47 6.82
C ILE A 108 -20.32 30.41 5.59
N ILE A 109 -21.26 31.34 5.63
CA ILE A 109 -21.25 32.56 4.81
C ILE A 109 -20.97 33.78 5.70
N THR A 110 -20.85 33.62 7.03
CA THR A 110 -20.83 34.78 7.94
C THR A 110 -19.49 35.18 8.54
N GLU A 111 -18.38 34.47 8.30
CA GLU A 111 -17.07 34.92 8.83
C GLU A 111 -15.94 34.88 7.78
N PRO A 112 -15.72 35.99 7.05
CA PRO A 112 -14.61 36.15 6.11
C PRO A 112 -13.22 35.94 6.73
N GLN A 113 -13.12 36.02 8.05
CA GLN A 113 -11.86 36.03 8.81
C GLN A 113 -11.18 34.66 8.82
N VAL A 114 -11.93 33.57 8.67
CA VAL A 114 -11.37 32.20 8.61
C VAL A 114 -10.88 31.86 7.20
N LEU A 115 -11.52 32.43 6.17
CA LEU A 115 -11.17 32.23 4.76
C LEU A 115 -9.94 33.04 4.31
N SER A 116 -9.70 34.22 4.89
CA SER A 116 -8.49 35.02 4.57
C SER A 116 -7.19 34.32 4.98
N SER A 117 -7.23 33.45 5.97
CA SER A 117 -6.04 32.77 6.52
C SER A 117 -5.54 31.61 5.64
N LEU A 118 -6.36 31.14 4.70
CA LEU A 118 -6.07 29.98 3.85
C LEU A 118 -5.68 30.35 2.42
N LYS A 119 -5.76 31.64 2.04
CA LYS A 119 -5.50 32.08 0.66
C LYS A 119 -4.00 32.32 0.36
N ASP A 120 -3.16 32.38 1.39
CA ASP A 120 -1.73 32.72 1.29
C ASP A 120 -0.78 31.53 1.58
N PHE A 121 -1.21 30.28 1.34
CA PHE A 121 -0.34 29.09 1.40
C PHE A 121 -0.40 28.25 0.12
#